data_AF-A0A822AQH4-F1
#
_entry.id   AF-A0A822AQH4-F1
#
_cell.length_a   1.000
_cell.length_b   1.000
_cell.length_c   1.000
_cell.angle_alpha   90.00
_cell.angle_beta   90.00
_cell.angle_gamma   90.00
#
_symmetry.space_group_name_H-M   'P 1'
#
loop_
_entity.id
_entity.type
_entity.pdbx_description
1 polymer ?
#
loop_
_entity_poly.entity_id
_entity_poly.type
_entity_poly.pdbx_seq_one_letter_code
_entity_poly.pdbx_strand_id
1 'polypeptide(L)'
;SISPSSTNNTTLPIVPNYLRHPVFPHISTQPITNLSSINNQTITLLCRIADDPSETDFIEFDFNKTPNNGSFQRLLSNICHELNINHIDKLRRLPCVRIRNDRDIERLKDNHMLEVILVKKL
;
A
#
# COMPACT_ATOMS: atom_id res chain seq x y z
N SER A 1 -37.44 -39.42 49.45
CA SER A 1 -37.99 -39.37 48.08
C SER A 1 -37.76 -37.99 47.51
N ILE A 2 -37.09 -37.95 46.35
CA ILE A 2 -37.14 -36.94 45.27
C ILE A 2 -36.52 -35.54 45.52
N SER A 3 -35.34 -35.41 44.89
CA SER A 3 -34.61 -34.34 44.19
C SER A 3 -35.15 -32.90 43.97
N PRO A 4 -34.24 -31.95 43.61
CA PRO A 4 -34.45 -30.50 43.51
C PRO A 4 -34.61 -29.97 42.07
N SER A 5 -34.74 -28.63 41.94
CA SER A 5 -34.44 -27.74 40.79
C SER A 5 -35.59 -27.23 39.91
N SER A 6 -35.58 -25.91 39.69
CA SER A 6 -35.80 -25.29 38.38
C SER A 6 -35.30 -23.83 38.41
N THR A 7 -33.99 -23.67 38.23
CA THR A 7 -33.38 -22.41 37.81
C THR A 7 -33.93 -22.03 36.44
N ASN A 8 -34.38 -20.78 36.32
CA ASN A 8 -35.01 -20.22 35.14
C ASN A 8 -34.15 -20.41 33.87
N ASN A 9 -34.73 -21.06 32.87
CA ASN A 9 -34.13 -21.28 31.57
C ASN A 9 -34.04 -19.95 30.80
N THR A 10 -32.97 -19.18 31.00
CA THR A 10 -32.59 -18.10 30.08
C THR A 10 -31.92 -18.68 28.84
N THR A 11 -32.67 -19.41 28.03
CA THR A 11 -32.23 -19.78 26.70
C THR A 11 -32.63 -18.65 25.75
N LEU A 12 -31.63 -17.95 25.21
CA LEU A 12 -31.87 -16.90 24.22
C LEU A 12 -32.65 -17.49 23.04
N PRO A 13 -33.72 -16.83 22.57
CA PRO A 13 -34.61 -17.38 21.53
C PRO A 13 -33.93 -17.58 20.17
N ILE A 14 -32.74 -17.02 19.99
CA ILE A 14 -31.95 -17.12 18.77
C ILE A 14 -30.51 -17.41 19.17
N VAL A 15 -30.00 -18.58 18.74
CA VAL A 15 -28.58 -18.92 18.83
C VAL A 15 -27.88 -18.36 17.57
N PRO A 16 -26.87 -17.49 17.73
CA PRO A 16 -26.09 -16.98 16.61
C PRO A 16 -25.48 -18.10 15.75
N ASN A 17 -25.48 -17.92 14.43
CA ASN A 17 -25.10 -18.97 13.47
C ASN A 17 -23.68 -19.51 13.68
N TYR A 18 -22.75 -18.69 14.18
CA TYR A 18 -21.36 -19.09 14.45
C TYR A 18 -21.19 -20.04 15.64
N LEU A 19 -22.13 -20.04 16.61
CA LEU A 19 -22.19 -21.04 17.68
C LEU A 19 -22.85 -22.33 17.21
N ARG A 20 -23.75 -22.21 16.23
CA ARG A 20 -24.50 -23.33 15.66
C ARG A 20 -23.70 -24.12 14.62
N HIS A 21 -22.83 -23.44 13.88
CA HIS A 21 -21.92 -24.02 12.90
C HIS A 21 -20.51 -23.44 13.09
N PRO A 22 -19.77 -23.90 14.10
CA PRO A 22 -18.39 -23.47 14.26
C PRO A 22 -17.60 -23.90 13.02
N VAL A 23 -17.02 -22.93 12.32
CA VAL A 23 -16.01 -23.21 11.30
C VAL A 23 -14.77 -23.76 12.04
N PHE A 24 -14.52 -25.06 11.93
CA PHE A 24 -13.32 -25.72 12.47
C PHE A 24 -12.04 -25.32 11.68
N PRO A 25 -10.82 -25.52 12.21
CA PRO A 25 -10.31 -25.30 13.56
C PRO A 25 -9.30 -24.13 13.61
N HIS A 26 -8.98 -23.67 14.83
CA HIS A 26 -7.99 -22.63 15.09
C HIS A 26 -6.62 -22.98 14.48
N ILE A 27 -6.14 -22.12 13.58
CA ILE A 27 -4.76 -22.15 13.09
C ILE A 27 -3.85 -21.97 14.31
N SER A 28 -3.09 -23.01 14.66
CA SER A 28 -1.96 -22.86 15.56
C SER A 28 -1.11 -21.71 15.02
N THR A 29 -0.87 -20.69 15.83
CA THR A 29 0.09 -19.64 15.52
C THR A 29 1.47 -20.29 15.44
N GLN A 30 1.78 -20.90 14.30
CA GLN A 30 3.15 -21.07 13.91
C GLN A 30 3.69 -19.64 13.83
N PRO A 31 4.81 -19.31 14.49
CA PRO A 31 5.49 -18.08 14.16
C PRO A 31 5.82 -18.22 12.68
N ILE A 32 5.09 -17.49 11.84
CA ILE A 32 5.47 -17.30 10.46
C ILE A 32 6.74 -16.45 10.57
N THR A 33 7.88 -17.10 10.74
CA THR A 33 9.15 -16.51 10.38
C THR A 33 9.12 -16.41 8.86
N ASN A 34 8.39 -15.41 8.38
CA ASN A 34 8.57 -14.87 7.05
C ASN A 34 9.99 -14.34 7.03
N LEU A 35 10.96 -15.24 6.85
CA LEU A 35 12.28 -14.95 6.33
C LEU A 35 12.17 -14.68 4.82
N SER A 36 11.04 -14.11 4.37
CA SER A 36 10.80 -13.69 3.01
C SER A 36 11.72 -12.52 2.74
N SER A 37 12.88 -12.89 2.21
CA SER A 37 13.87 -12.07 1.57
C SER A 37 14.57 -11.08 2.48
N ILE A 38 15.89 -11.16 2.50
CA ILE A 38 16.76 -10.04 2.86
C ILE A 38 16.53 -8.97 1.77
N ASN A 39 15.43 -8.23 1.95
CA ASN A 39 15.14 -6.83 1.65
C ASN A 39 15.79 -6.17 0.44
N ASN A 40 15.73 -6.76 -0.76
CA ASN A 40 15.76 -5.95 -1.97
C ASN A 40 14.36 -5.34 -2.16
N GLN A 41 14.06 -4.28 -1.40
CA GLN A 41 12.81 -3.50 -1.52
C GLN A 41 12.88 -2.50 -2.68
N THR A 42 13.60 -2.85 -3.73
CA THR A 42 13.64 -2.08 -4.97
C THR A 42 12.38 -2.38 -5.76
N ILE A 43 11.72 -1.34 -6.25
CA ILE A 43 10.58 -1.43 -7.15
C ILE A 43 10.89 -0.63 -8.41
N THR A 44 10.40 -1.09 -9.55
CA THR A 44 10.45 -0.35 -10.81
C THR A 44 9.19 0.50 -10.94
N LEU A 45 9.36 1.77 -11.28
CA LEU A 45 8.30 2.75 -11.43
C LEU A 45 8.33 3.33 -12.85
N LEU A 46 7.16 3.65 -13.38
CA LEU A 46 6.98 4.25 -14.70
C LEU A 46 6.61 5.71 -14.51
N CYS A 47 7.39 6.66 -15.02
CA CYS A 47 7.10 8.09 -14.84
C CYS A 47 7.02 8.84 -16.16
N ARG A 48 6.13 9.83 -16.23
CA ARG A 48 6.04 10.77 -17.36
C ARG A 48 5.68 12.18 -16.91
N ILE A 49 5.87 13.16 -17.78
CA ILE A 49 5.43 14.53 -17.59
C ILE A 49 3.97 14.67 -18.05
N ALA A 50 3.09 15.22 -17.21
CA ALA A 50 1.67 15.39 -17.54
C ALA A 50 1.41 16.58 -18.49
N ASP A 51 2.26 17.61 -18.41
CA ASP A 51 2.07 18.87 -19.12
C ASP A 51 2.62 18.86 -20.56
N ASP A 52 3.37 17.82 -20.95
CA ASP A 52 3.90 17.69 -22.31
C ASP A 52 3.04 16.72 -23.14
N PRO A 53 2.21 17.22 -24.07
CA PRO A 53 1.40 16.35 -24.94
C PRO A 53 2.23 15.64 -26.02
N SER A 54 3.49 16.04 -26.22
CA SER A 54 4.39 15.48 -27.23
C SER A 54 5.08 14.20 -26.74
N GLU A 55 5.32 14.12 -25.43
CA GLU A 55 5.96 12.98 -24.77
C GLU A 55 4.92 12.17 -23.98
N THR A 56 4.37 11.13 -24.62
CA THR A 56 3.42 10.22 -23.96
C THR A 56 4.08 9.04 -23.27
N ASP A 57 5.38 8.86 -23.51
CA ASP A 57 6.14 7.70 -23.09
C ASP A 57 6.43 7.73 -21.60
N PHE A 58 6.44 6.55 -20.99
CA PHE A 58 6.86 6.39 -19.61
C PHE A 58 8.32 6.00 -19.58
N ILE A 59 9.08 6.66 -18.71
CA ILE A 59 10.45 6.31 -18.38
C ILE A 59 10.43 5.38 -17.18
N GLU A 60 11.04 4.20 -17.33
CA GLU A 60 11.21 3.22 -16.26
C GLU A 60 12.43 3.60 -15.41
N PHE A 61 12.25 3.60 -14.09
CA PHE A 61 13.35 3.79 -13.15
C PHE A 61 13.15 2.97 -11.88
N ASP A 62 14.26 2.58 -11.28
CA ASP A 62 14.25 1.80 -10.06
C ASP A 62 14.28 2.69 -8.81
N PHE A 63 13.45 2.35 -7.84
CA PHE A 63 13.36 3.05 -6.56
C PHE A 63 13.48 2.09 -5.38
N ASN A 64 14.44 2.39 -4.50
CA ASN A 64 14.71 1.59 -3.31
C ASN A 64 13.90 2.09 -2.11
N LYS A 65 12.98 1.25 -1.61
CA LYS A 65 12.11 1.55 -0.46
C LYS A 65 12.68 1.20 0.91
N THR A 66 13.97 0.87 0.99
CA THR A 66 14.60 0.56 2.27
C THR A 66 14.37 1.68 3.29
N PRO A 67 14.30 1.37 4.60
CA PRO A 67 13.99 2.36 5.64
C PRO A 67 14.87 3.61 5.61
N ASN A 68 16.11 3.49 5.13
CA ASN A 68 17.07 4.60 5.04
C ASN A 68 16.94 5.41 3.76
N ASN A 69 16.44 4.83 2.65
CA ASN A 69 16.45 5.46 1.32
C ASN A 69 15.06 5.69 0.72
N GLY A 70 14.01 5.07 1.24
CA GLY A 70 12.64 5.12 0.74
C GLY A 70 11.86 6.40 1.06
N SER A 71 12.51 7.56 1.12
CA SER A 71 11.86 8.83 1.46
C SER A 71 11.25 9.54 0.26
N PHE A 72 10.24 10.38 0.51
CA PHE A 72 9.57 11.19 -0.50
C PHE A 72 10.50 12.16 -1.19
N GLN A 73 11.40 12.78 -0.44
CA GLN A 73 12.40 13.69 -0.99
C GLN A 73 13.36 12.97 -1.95
N ARG A 74 13.77 11.73 -1.63
CA ARG A 74 14.61 10.93 -2.53
C ARG A 74 13.88 10.54 -3.80
N LEU A 75 12.62 10.11 -3.68
CA LEU A 75 11.81 9.80 -4.85
C LEU A 75 11.70 11.01 -5.78
N LEU A 76 11.39 12.20 -5.25
CA LEU A 76 11.33 13.43 -6.03
C LEU A 76 12.66 13.75 -6.70
N SER A 77 13.78 13.64 -5.96
CA SER A 77 15.11 13.90 -6.50
C SER A 77 15.47 12.95 -7.64
N ASN A 78 15.16 11.65 -7.51
CA ASN A 78 15.40 10.67 -8.55
C ASN A 78 14.56 10.98 -9.80
N ILE A 79 13.27 11.27 -9.62
CA ILE A 79 12.38 11.63 -10.73
C ILE A 79 12.87 12.91 -11.43
N CYS A 80 13.32 13.91 -10.68
CA CYS A 80 13.90 15.12 -11.26
C CYS A 80 15.13 14.82 -12.13
N HIS A 81 15.99 13.92 -11.67
CA HIS A 81 17.21 13.54 -12.39
C HIS A 81 16.88 12.73 -13.65
N GLU A 82 16.02 11.71 -13.54
CA GLU A 82 15.65 10.84 -14.67
C GLU A 82 14.89 11.59 -15.77
N LEU A 83 14.02 12.53 -15.39
CA LEU A 83 13.25 13.34 -16.35
C LEU A 83 13.98 14.64 -16.76
N ASN A 84 15.17 14.90 -16.24
CA ASN A 84 15.93 16.15 -16.45
C ASN A 84 15.09 17.42 -16.17
N ILE A 85 14.31 17.41 -15.08
CA ILE A 85 13.44 18.51 -14.65
C ILE A 85 13.94 19.14 -13.35
N ASN A 86 13.75 20.46 -13.21
CA ASN A 86 14.23 21.19 -12.04
C ASN A 86 13.26 21.16 -10.85
N HIS A 87 11.95 21.34 -11.13
CA HIS A 87 10.94 21.51 -10.09
C HIS A 87 9.63 20.80 -10.43
N ILE A 88 9.17 19.97 -9.49
CA ILE A 88 7.89 19.26 -9.53
C ILE A 88 6.88 20.01 -8.65
N ASP A 89 5.72 20.38 -9.20
CA ASP A 89 4.59 20.94 -8.42
C ASP A 89 3.80 19.81 -7.72
N LYS A 90 3.45 18.77 -8.49
CA LYS A 90 2.63 17.66 -8.00
C LYS A 90 3.11 16.34 -8.57
N LEU A 91 3.18 15.35 -7.70
CA LEU A 91 3.35 13.95 -8.06
C LEU A 91 2.02 13.22 -7.87
N ARG A 92 1.59 12.45 -8.88
CA ARG A 92 0.40 11.62 -8.80
C ARG A 92 0.67 10.24 -9.38
N ARG A 93 0.08 9.22 -8.77
CA ARG A 93 -0.06 7.89 -9.36
C ARG A 93 -1.33 7.86 -10.19
N LEU A 94 -1.25 7.38 -11.42
CA LEU A 94 -2.40 7.22 -12.29
C LEU A 94 -3.40 6.18 -11.71
N PRO A 95 -4.72 6.40 -11.89
CA PRO A 95 -5.31 7.46 -12.70
C PRO A 95 -5.43 8.85 -12.03
N CYS A 96 -5.37 8.99 -10.69
CA CYS A 96 -5.56 10.30 -10.04
C CYS A 96 -5.17 10.37 -8.53
N VAL A 97 -4.24 9.56 -8.05
CA VAL A 97 -3.88 9.49 -6.63
C VAL A 97 -2.66 10.37 -6.32
N ARG A 98 -2.82 11.44 -5.54
CA ARG A 98 -1.70 12.30 -5.14
C ARG A 98 -0.76 11.60 -4.14
N ILE A 99 0.55 11.68 -4.38
CA ILE A 99 1.60 11.20 -3.48
C ILE A 99 2.19 12.41 -2.75
N ARG A 100 2.20 12.38 -1.40
CA ARG A 100 2.57 13.56 -0.59
C ARG A 100 3.58 13.29 0.51
N ASN A 101 3.72 12.04 0.93
CA ASN A 101 4.54 11.65 2.08
C ASN A 101 5.06 10.22 1.92
N ASP A 102 5.93 9.83 2.84
CA ASP A 102 6.57 8.51 2.85
C ASP A 102 5.54 7.37 2.96
N ARG A 103 4.43 7.59 3.68
CA ARG A 103 3.35 6.62 3.80
C ARG A 103 2.65 6.34 2.47
N ASP A 104 2.60 7.32 1.57
CA ASP A 104 2.08 7.12 0.22
C ASP A 104 3.07 6.32 -0.66
N ILE A 105 4.38 6.45 -0.39
CA ILE A 105 5.44 5.69 -1.08
C ILE A 105 5.41 4.22 -0.69
N GLU A 106 5.21 3.91 0.59
CA GLU A 106 5.08 2.53 1.07
C GLU A 106 4.04 1.76 0.25
N ARG A 107 2.95 2.43 -0.14
CA ARG A 107 1.86 1.87 -0.95
C ARG A 107 2.17 1.69 -2.43
N LEU A 108 3.27 2.25 -2.93
CA LEU A 108 3.70 2.03 -4.31
C LEU A 108 4.04 0.56 -4.53
N LYS A 109 3.95 0.10 -5.77
CA LYS A 109 4.34 -1.25 -6.15
C LYS A 109 5.06 -1.15 -7.48
N ASP A 110 5.62 -2.28 -7.87
CA ASP A 110 6.23 -2.46 -9.17
C ASP A 110 5.26 -2.04 -10.29
N ASN A 111 5.80 -1.38 -11.31
CA ASN A 111 5.09 -0.93 -12.51
C ASN A 111 3.92 0.03 -12.21
N HIS A 112 3.95 0.72 -11.07
CA HIS A 112 3.04 1.83 -10.85
C HIS A 112 3.41 3.01 -11.76
N MET A 113 2.40 3.49 -12.50
CA MET A 113 2.52 4.65 -13.36
C MET A 113 2.34 5.95 -12.57
N LEU A 114 3.30 6.85 -12.71
CA LEU A 114 3.37 8.16 -12.09
C LEU A 114 3.30 9.25 -13.16
N GLU A 115 2.61 10.33 -12.85
CA GLU A 115 2.66 11.58 -13.59
C GLU A 115 3.25 12.67 -12.69
N VAL A 116 4.16 13.46 -13.25
CA VAL A 116 4.62 14.72 -12.65
C VAL A 116 3.97 15.90 -13.34
N ILE A 117 3.58 16.88 -12.54
CA ILE A 117 3.07 18.17 -12.99
C ILE A 117 4.12 19.21 -12.66
N LEU A 118 4.44 20.05 -13.63
CA LEU A 118 5.47 21.06 -13.51
C LEU A 118 4.86 22.37 -13.00
N VAL A 119 5.69 23.17 -12.32
CA VAL A 119 5.29 24.52 -11.94
C VAL A 119 5.13 25.34 -13.22
N LYS A 120 3.94 25.86 -13.48
CA LYS A 120 3.73 26.80 -14.58
C LYS A 120 4.53 28.07 -14.30
N LYS A 121 5.44 28.44 -15.21
CA LYS A 121 6.00 29.80 -15.21
C LYS A 121 4.84 30.75 -15.51
N LEU A 122 4.54 31.62 -14.55
CA LEU A 122 3.63 32.77 -14.70
C LEU A 122 4.25 33.82 -15.63
#